data_AF-A0A2V4VVW4-F1
#
_entry.id   AF-A0A2V4VVW4-F1
#
_cell.length_a   1.000
_cell.length_b   1.000
_cell.length_c   1.000
_cell.angle_alpha   90.00
_cell.angle_beta   90.00
_cell.angle_gamma   90.00
#
_symmetry.space_group_name_H-M   'P 1'
#
loop_
_entity.id
_entity.type
_entity.pdbx_description
1 polymer ?
#
loop_
_entity_poly.entity_id
_entity_poly.type
_entity_poly.pdbx_seq_one_letter_code
_entity_poly.pdbx_strand_id
1 'polypeptide(L)' 'MNQIMVRCIESFQEFNRGNITCEVQEDEELQAELYEEAEEYFATDSKGRDVYVGKINFNGEIELEECFELIEGGCIDDKQ' A
#
# COMPACT_ATOMS: atom_id res chain seq x y z
N MET A 1 6.71 -5.38 12.80
CA MET A 1 5.82 -4.58 11.93
C MET A 1 6.10 -5.05 10.52
N ASN A 2 5.12 -5.63 9.86
CA ASN A 2 5.27 -6.05 8.47
C ASN A 2 5.02 -4.82 7.60
N GLN A 3 6.09 -4.31 7.01
CA GLN A 3 6.06 -3.16 6.11
C GLN A 3 6.51 -3.60 4.72
N ILE A 4 5.94 -2.96 3.72
CA ILE A 4 6.33 -3.12 2.32
C ILE A 4 6.58 -1.74 1.70
N MET A 5 7.47 -1.70 0.72
CA MET A 5 7.69 -0.54 -0.12
C MET A 5 7.05 -0.82 -1.47
N VAL A 6 6.19 0.09 -1.92
CA VAL A 6 5.54 0.02 -3.23
C VAL A 6 5.86 1.27 -4.05
N ARG A 7 5.87 1.13 -5.37
CA ARG A 7 5.94 2.26 -6.30
C ARG A 7 4.59 2.41 -7.00
N CYS A 8 4.10 3.63 -7.09
CA CYS A 8 2.94 3.96 -7.90
C CYS A 8 3.34 3.99 -9.39
N ILE A 9 2.73 3.15 -10.22
CA ILE A 9 3.03 3.06 -11.66
C ILE A 9 2.13 3.94 -12.52
N GLU A 10 1.01 4.42 -11.97
CA GLU A 10 0.09 5.32 -12.65
C GLU A 10 -0.52 6.30 -11.62
N SER A 11 -0.39 7.60 -11.88
CA SER A 11 -0.90 8.65 -11.00
C SER A 11 -2.41 8.50 -10.77
N PHE A 12 -2.86 8.55 -9.52
CA PHE A 12 -4.29 8.48 -9.20
C PHE A 12 -4.69 9.41 -8.05
N GLN A 13 -5.99 9.65 -7.98
CA GLN A 13 -6.63 10.41 -6.93
C GLN A 13 -8.00 9.80 -6.62
N GLU A 14 -8.33 9.67 -5.35
CA GLU A 14 -9.63 9.20 -4.91
C GLU A 14 -10.45 10.35 -4.33
N PHE A 15 -11.77 10.25 -4.49
CA PHE A 15 -12.72 11.27 -4.03
C PHE A 15 -13.83 10.67 -3.18
N ASN A 16 -14.13 11.33 -2.06
CA ASN A 16 -15.31 11.05 -1.26
C ASN A 16 -16.17 12.31 -1.14
N ARG A 17 -17.40 12.25 -1.68
CA ARG A 17 -18.37 13.37 -1.67
C ARG A 17 -17.79 14.70 -2.15
N GLY A 18 -16.92 14.64 -3.16
CA GLY A 18 -16.27 15.81 -3.76
C GLY A 18 -15.00 16.29 -3.05
N ASN A 19 -14.54 15.61 -2.01
CA ASN A 19 -13.26 15.89 -1.34
C ASN A 19 -12.24 14.83 -1.73
N ILE A 20 -11.00 15.24 -2.00
CA ILE A 20 -9.91 14.31 -2.30
C ILE A 20 -9.53 13.55 -1.03
N THR A 21 -9.65 12.22 -1.06
CA THR A 21 -9.28 11.34 0.06
C THR A 21 -7.81 10.95 0.02
N CYS A 22 -7.24 10.76 -1.16
CA CYS A 22 -5.81 10.52 -1.34
C CYS A 22 -5.38 10.98 -2.75
N GLU A 23 -4.08 11.20 -2.93
CA GLU A 23 -3.48 11.58 -4.21
C GLU A 23 -2.06 11.02 -4.23
N VAL A 24 -1.74 10.21 -5.23
CA VAL A 24 -0.43 9.57 -5.38
C VAL A 24 0.05 9.81 -6.82
N GLN A 25 1.29 10.27 -6.96
CA GLN A 25 1.89 10.54 -8.27
C GLN A 25 2.58 9.29 -8.83
N GLU A 26 2.69 9.22 -10.15
CA GLU A 26 3.53 8.23 -10.85
C GLU A 26 4.97 8.33 -10.34
N ASP A 27 5.62 7.18 -10.21
CA ASP A 27 6.96 6.99 -9.62
C ASP A 27 7.08 7.35 -8.13
N GLU A 28 5.99 7.69 -7.44
CA GLU A 28 6.01 7.91 -5.99
C GLU A 28 6.18 6.58 -5.25
N GLU A 29 7.18 6.52 -4.35
CA GLU A 29 7.44 5.38 -3.48
C GLU A 29 6.74 5.58 -2.14
N LEU A 30 5.95 4.58 -1.74
CA LEU A 30 5.17 4.60 -0.51
C LEU A 30 5.57 3.43 0.38
N GLN A 31 5.81 3.73 1.65
CA GLN A 31 5.96 2.72 2.69
C GLN A 31 4.57 2.38 3.24
N ALA A 32 4.11 1.16 2.98
CA ALA A 32 2.83 0.65 3.46
C ALA A 32 3.02 -0.26 4.68
N GLU A 33 2.15 -0.10 5.67
CA GLU A 33 2.13 -0.88 6.90
C GLU A 33 0.96 -1.87 6.90
N LEU A 34 1.22 -3.10 7.35
CA LEU A 34 0.18 -4.10 7.52
C LEU A 34 -0.70 -3.78 8.73
N TYR A 35 -1.98 -3.64 8.48
CA TYR A 35 -3.02 -3.67 9.49
C TYR A 35 -3.46 -5.13 9.72
N GLU A 36 -2.86 -5.77 10.72
CA GLU A 36 -2.97 -7.23 10.96
C GLU A 36 -4.42 -7.73 11.16
N GLU A 37 -5.31 -6.90 11.71
CA GLU A 37 -6.71 -7.28 11.95
C GLU A 37 -7.53 -7.45 10.66
N ALA A 38 -7.20 -6.69 9.62
CA ALA A 38 -7.89 -6.77 8.32
C ALA A 38 -7.03 -7.44 7.24
N GLU A 39 -5.76 -7.73 7.54
CA GLU A 39 -4.78 -8.22 6.57
C GLU A 39 -4.56 -7.25 5.40
N GLU A 40 -4.70 -5.95 5.64
CA GLU A 40 -4.65 -4.88 4.63
C GLU A 40 -3.40 -4.01 4.80
N TYR A 41 -2.82 -3.56 3.69
CA TYR A 41 -1.69 -2.64 3.66
C TYR A 41 -2.16 -1.22 3.38
N PHE A 42 -1.75 -0.29 4.26
CA PHE A 42 -2.02 1.14 4.12
C PHE A 42 -0.73 1.94 4.13
N ALA A 43 -0.63 2.89 3.22
CA ALA A 43 0.41 3.91 3.22
C ALA A 43 -0.19 5.28 3.52
N THR A 44 0.67 6.29 3.57
CA THR A 44 0.25 7.69 3.73
C THR A 44 0.78 8.51 2.57
N ASP A 45 -0.08 9.28 1.92
CA ASP A 45 0.34 10.18 0.85
C ASP A 45 1.12 11.41 1.37
N SER A 46 1.60 12.24 0.45
CA SER A 46 2.38 13.44 0.76
C SER A 46 1.66 14.48 1.65
N LYS A 47 0.34 14.34 1.86
CA LYS A 47 -0.49 15.23 2.67
C LYS A 47 -0.96 14.57 3.97
N GLY A 48 -0.47 13.38 4.30
CA GLY A 48 -0.83 12.70 5.54
C GLY A 48 -2.14 11.92 5.47
N ARG A 49 -2.62 11.56 4.27
CA ARG A 49 -3.90 10.86 4.08
C ARG A 49 -3.67 9.38 3.78
N ASP A 50 -4.56 8.53 4.29
CA ASP A 50 -4.45 7.09 4.12
C ASP A 50 -4.65 6.68 2.66
N VAL A 51 -3.77 5.80 2.19
CA VAL A 51 -3.78 5.20 0.86
C VAL A 51 -3.90 3.70 1.04
N TYR A 52 -4.96 3.10 0.51
CA TYR A 52 -5.05 1.65 0.46
C TYR A 52 -4.13 1.12 -0.65
N VAL A 53 -3.22 0.21 -0.29
CA VAL A 53 -2.17 -0.30 -1.19
C VAL A 53 -2.47 -1.72 -1.66
N GLY A 54 -3.13 -2.52 -0.83
CA GLY A 54 -3.43 -3.91 -1.11
C GLY A 54 -3.71 -4.69 0.15
N LYS A 55 -3.70 -6.02 0.05
CA LYS A 55 -4.02 -6.93 1.16
C LYS A 55 -3.24 -8.24 1.05
N ILE A 56 -3.30 -9.05 2.10
CA ILE A 56 -2.88 -10.45 2.08
C ILE A 56 -4.10 -11.30 1.72
N ASN A 57 -3.95 -12.18 0.75
CA ASN A 57 -5.00 -13.10 0.35
C ASN A 57 -5.04 -14.35 1.25
N PHE A 58 -6.03 -15.23 1.05
CA PHE A 58 -6.18 -16.46 1.85
C PHE A 58 -5.00 -17.44 1.76
N ASN A 59 -4.10 -17.28 0.78
CA ASN A 59 -2.89 -18.09 0.64
C ASN A 59 -1.69 -17.49 1.39
N GLY A 60 -1.85 -16.32 2.03
CA GLY A 60 -0.75 -15.58 2.65
C GLY A 60 0.09 -14.76 1.65
N GLU A 61 -0.40 -14.55 0.42
CA GLU A 61 0.31 -13.80 -0.62
C GLU A 61 -0.20 -12.35 -0.68
N ILE A 62 0.69 -11.41 -1.01
CA ILE A 62 0.33 -9.99 -1.14
C ILE A 62 -0.36 -9.76 -2.49
N GLU A 63 -1.57 -9.23 -2.44
CA GLU A 63 -2.36 -8.76 -3.58
C GLU A 63 -2.39 -7.22 -3.53
N LEU A 64 -1.61 -6.59 -4.40
CA LEU A 64 -1.56 -5.13 -4.54
C LEU A 64 -2.67 -4.61 -5.45
N GLU A 65 -3.11 -3.38 -5.21
CA GLU A 65 -3.94 -2.64 -6.16
C GLU A 65 -3.19 -2.39 -7.47
N GLU A 66 -3.92 -2.32 -8.59
CA GLU A 66 -3.35 -2.31 -9.95
C GLU A 66 -2.38 -1.15 -10.22
N CYS A 67 -2.52 -0.04 -9.48
CA CYS A 67 -1.66 1.14 -9.60
C CYS A 67 -0.32 1.01 -8.87
N PHE A 68 -0.06 -0.10 -8.17
CA PHE A 68 1.15 -0.31 -7.39
C PHE A 68 1.94 -1.53 -7.83
N GLU A 69 3.26 -1.42 -7.70
CA GLU A 69 4.17 -2.56 -7.78
C GLU A 69 5.03 -2.66 -6.52
N LEU A 70 5.36 -3.89 -6.13
CA LEU A 70 6.22 -4.15 -4.97
C LEU A 70 7.68 -3.85 -5.30
N ILE A 71 8.31 -2.96 -4.54
CA ILE A 71 9.76 -2.69 -4.63
C ILE A 71 10.51 -3.58 -3.65
N GLU A 72 10.10 -3.57 -2.39
CA GLU A 72 10.74 -4.31 -1.30
C GLU A 72 9.66 -4.81 -0.34
N GLY A 73 9.59 -6.12 -0.13
CA GLY A 73 8.80 -6.70 0.94
C GLY A 73 9.71 -6.93 2.14
N GLY A 74 9.33 -6.45 3.32
CA GLY A 74 9.97 -6.88 4.56
C GLY A 74 9.88 -8.39 4.66
N CYS A 75 10.99 -9.08 4.36
CA CYS A 75 11.12 -10.52 4.47
C CYS A 75 10.81 -10.90 5.92
N ILE A 76 9.70 -11.60 6.16
CA ILE A 76 9.58 -12.39 7.37
C ILE A 76 10.62 -13.49 7.18
N ASP A 77 11.83 -13.24 7.71
CA ASP A 77 12.85 -14.25 7.87
C ASP A 77 12.18 -15.49 8.46
N ASP A 78 12.13 -16.55 7.66
CA ASP A 78 12.00 -17.92 8.09
C ASP A 78 13.11 -18.16 9.13
N LYS A 79 12.80 -18.02 10.42
CA LYS A 79 13.74 -18.27 11.51
C LYS A 79 13.16 -19.30 12.49
N GLN A 80 13.47 -20.55 12.10
CA GLN A 80 13.78 -21.76 12.89
C GLN A 80 12.73 -22.36 13.81
#